data_AF-M0BPF1-F1
#
_entry.id   AF-M0BPF1-F1
#
_cell.length_a   1.000
_cell.length_b   1.000
_cell.length_c   1.000
_cell.angle_alpha   90.00
_cell.angle_beta   90.00
_cell.angle_gamma   90.00
#
_symmetry.space_group_name_H-M   'P 1'
#
loop_
_entity.id
_entity.type
_entity.pdbx_description
1 polymer ?
#
loop_
_entity_poly.entity_id
_entity_poly.type
_entity_poly.pdbx_seq_one_letter_code
_entity_poly.pdbx_strand_id
1 'polypeptide(L)'
;MHVALEENVPAPVYDHSDSRRATAGCRPIRTFFATARIETVVTDPIDVLDRDGRRCVNCDAALTADRDPDASVWDAGERHSGAEMVTVCADCAALLDGATPAWRDRLAADPAAGGMAFLRTVTKTQGSVVADVAALATETTGGLDDADVRREYRDGRRRSALGLAVVDRHLAAAGVERSALDPLDFDSSAVEHLVSELVLANTDLGQPTVEAFENVLTTAMALQHQLRTVLDLVETAVSVEGRCHVCLESILDGDPCPACGEPARTAERWRDATGELDTADLYRAITSHLETASETTTQLTDQAASLADRLAV
;
A
#
# COMPACT_ATOMS: atom_id res chain seq x y z
N MET A 1 -52.29 -34.09 9.94
CA MET A 1 -53.61 -33.44 9.74
C MET A 1 -53.86 -32.52 10.93
N HIS A 2 -53.38 -31.28 10.83
CA HIS A 2 -53.89 -30.10 11.54
C HIS A 2 -53.37 -28.87 10.79
N VAL A 3 -54.22 -27.86 10.76
CA VAL A 3 -54.32 -26.76 9.79
C VAL A 3 -54.09 -25.43 10.51
N ALA A 4 -53.43 -24.50 9.79
CA ALA A 4 -53.43 -23.02 9.93
C ALA A 4 -52.77 -22.42 11.21
N LEU A 5 -52.21 -21.20 11.24
CA LEU A 5 -52.40 -19.92 10.54
C LEU A 5 -51.03 -19.20 10.47
N GLU A 6 -50.51 -18.71 9.34
CA GLU A 6 -50.73 -17.37 8.72
C GLU A 6 -50.86 -16.19 9.69
N GLU A 7 -49.78 -15.40 9.84
CA GLU A 7 -49.85 -13.99 10.24
C GLU A 7 -49.04 -13.10 9.28
N ASN A 8 -49.79 -12.14 8.72
CA ASN A 8 -49.40 -11.05 7.83
C ASN A 8 -48.62 -9.96 8.58
N VAL A 9 -47.56 -9.43 7.97
CA VAL A 9 -46.95 -8.15 8.36
C VAL A 9 -46.88 -7.24 7.12
N PRO A 10 -47.34 -5.97 7.20
CA PRO A 10 -47.58 -5.12 6.03
C PRO A 10 -46.33 -4.34 5.56
N ALA A 11 -46.35 -3.99 4.27
CA ALA A 11 -45.35 -3.21 3.55
C ALA A 11 -45.36 -1.70 3.92
N PRO A 12 -44.23 -0.99 3.76
CA PRO A 12 -44.18 0.47 3.92
C PRO A 12 -44.69 1.19 2.66
N VAL A 13 -45.60 2.14 2.89
CA VAL A 13 -46.11 3.10 1.90
C VAL A 13 -45.14 4.28 1.84
N TYR A 14 -44.56 4.54 0.67
CA TYR A 14 -43.83 5.78 0.38
C TYR A 14 -44.75 6.73 -0.37
N ASP A 15 -45.03 7.88 0.25
CA ASP A 15 -45.77 9.00 -0.34
C ASP A 15 -44.80 10.00 -0.97
N HIS A 16 -45.05 10.34 -2.23
CA HIS A 16 -44.41 11.40 -2.99
C HIS A 16 -45.41 12.54 -3.13
N SER A 17 -45.19 13.67 -2.47
CA SER A 17 -45.69 14.96 -2.97
C SER A 17 -45.06 16.20 -2.31
N ASP A 18 -44.39 16.97 -3.17
CA ASP A 18 -44.42 18.44 -3.34
C ASP A 18 -44.50 19.39 -2.13
N SER A 19 -43.52 20.30 -2.06
CA SER A 19 -43.81 21.74 -1.89
C SER A 19 -42.66 22.64 -2.35
N ARG A 20 -42.94 23.40 -3.42
CA ARG A 20 -42.18 24.57 -3.89
C ARG A 20 -42.67 25.85 -3.21
N ARG A 21 -41.76 26.85 -3.22
CA ARG A 21 -41.94 28.32 -3.14
C ARG A 21 -41.85 28.98 -1.76
N ALA A 22 -40.76 29.74 -1.59
CA ALA A 22 -40.85 31.15 -1.22
C ALA A 22 -39.77 31.96 -1.97
N THR A 23 -40.23 32.95 -2.74
CA THR A 23 -39.45 33.96 -3.47
C THR A 23 -39.64 35.32 -2.79
N ALA A 24 -38.55 36.03 -2.47
CA ALA A 24 -38.39 37.50 -2.40
C ALA A 24 -37.12 37.80 -1.58
N GLY A 25 -36.21 38.72 -1.92
CA GLY A 25 -36.23 39.76 -2.94
C GLY A 25 -34.82 40.34 -3.16
N CYS A 26 -34.65 40.96 -4.32
CA CYS A 26 -33.46 41.67 -4.78
C CYS A 26 -33.17 42.95 -3.96
N ARG A 27 -31.88 43.31 -3.79
CA ARG A 27 -31.21 44.44 -4.51
C ARG A 27 -29.71 44.56 -4.16
N PRO A 28 -28.91 45.29 -4.98
CA PRO A 28 -27.54 44.89 -5.33
C PRO A 28 -26.45 45.81 -4.77
N ILE A 29 -25.22 45.30 -4.64
CA ILE A 29 -24.01 46.12 -4.54
C ILE A 29 -22.96 45.58 -5.52
N ARG A 30 -22.44 46.50 -6.33
CA ARG A 30 -21.39 46.33 -7.34
C ARG A 30 -20.00 46.18 -6.69
N THR A 31 -19.07 45.65 -7.50
CA THR A 31 -17.58 45.82 -7.44
C THR A 31 -16.89 45.02 -6.32
N PHE A 32 -15.86 44.19 -6.51
CA PHE A 32 -14.75 44.12 -7.46
C PHE A 32 -14.44 42.66 -7.80
N PHE A 33 -14.34 42.29 -9.09
CA PHE A 33 -13.60 41.09 -9.48
C PHE A 33 -12.14 41.51 -9.68
N ALA A 34 -11.32 41.29 -8.66
CA ALA A 34 -9.88 41.21 -8.87
C ALA A 34 -9.62 39.85 -9.55
N THR A 35 -9.30 39.88 -10.84
CA THR A 35 -8.67 38.78 -11.54
C THR A 35 -7.32 38.51 -10.88
N ALA A 36 -7.29 37.67 -9.85
CA ALA A 36 -6.10 36.95 -9.46
C ALA A 36 -5.83 35.93 -10.57
N ARG A 37 -4.95 36.30 -11.50
CA ARG A 37 -4.33 35.38 -12.44
C ARG A 37 -3.51 34.43 -11.58
N ILE A 38 -4.08 33.26 -11.23
CA ILE A 38 -3.27 32.13 -10.80
C ILE A 38 -2.55 31.72 -12.07
N GLU A 39 -1.32 32.22 -12.23
CA GLU A 39 -0.33 31.56 -13.08
C GLU A 39 -0.12 30.20 -12.43
N THR A 40 -0.93 29.23 -12.87
CA THR A 40 -0.63 27.83 -12.74
C THR A 40 0.73 27.66 -13.40
N VAL A 41 1.75 27.45 -12.59
CA VAL A 41 3.01 26.89 -13.06
C VAL A 41 2.63 25.50 -13.57
N VAL A 42 2.30 25.44 -14.86
CA VAL A 42 2.19 24.18 -15.59
C VAL A 42 3.61 23.66 -15.65
N THR A 43 3.98 22.83 -14.69
CA THR A 43 5.10 21.92 -14.84
C THR A 43 4.85 21.11 -16.12
N ASP A 44 5.85 21.03 -17.00
CA ASP A 44 5.78 20.12 -18.15
C ASP A 44 5.24 18.75 -17.67
N PRO A 45 4.24 18.16 -18.34
CA PRO A 45 3.77 16.84 -17.96
C PRO A 45 4.96 15.90 -18.08
N ILE A 46 5.49 15.45 -16.93
CA ILE A 46 6.56 14.47 -16.88
C ILE A 46 6.04 13.24 -17.62
N ASP A 47 6.69 12.88 -18.72
CA ASP A 47 6.48 11.57 -19.33
C ASP A 47 6.98 10.53 -18.33
N VAL A 48 6.04 9.89 -17.64
CA VAL A 48 6.29 8.92 -16.56
C VAL A 48 7.15 7.77 -17.09
N LEU A 49 6.98 7.38 -18.36
CA LEU A 49 7.77 6.34 -19.00
C LEU A 49 9.24 6.76 -19.11
N ASP A 50 9.50 7.98 -19.58
CA ASP A 50 10.87 8.46 -19.76
C ASP A 50 11.53 8.78 -18.41
N ARG A 51 10.77 9.26 -17.41
CA ARG A 51 11.23 9.41 -16.02
C ARG A 51 11.70 8.07 -15.45
N ASP A 52 10.91 7.00 -15.66
CA ASP A 52 11.21 5.66 -15.15
C ASP A 52 12.18 4.89 -16.08
N GLY A 53 12.79 5.56 -17.06
CA GLY A 53 13.75 4.95 -17.99
C GLY A 53 13.15 3.82 -18.83
N ARG A 54 11.82 3.82 -19.01
CA ARG A 54 11.04 2.77 -19.68
C ARG A 54 11.28 1.40 -19.05
N ARG A 55 11.33 1.35 -17.72
CA ARG A 55 11.41 0.10 -16.95
C ARG A 55 10.22 0.00 -16.01
N CYS A 56 9.76 -1.22 -15.79
CA CYS A 56 8.77 -1.50 -14.77
C CYS A 56 9.38 -1.23 -13.40
N VAL A 57 8.80 -0.30 -12.63
CA VAL A 57 9.28 0.08 -11.30
C VAL A 57 9.20 -1.08 -10.30
N ASN A 58 8.28 -2.03 -10.51
CA ASN A 58 8.12 -3.18 -9.62
C ASN A 58 9.10 -4.34 -9.89
N CYS A 59 9.28 -4.73 -11.15
CA CYS A 59 10.05 -5.93 -11.50
C CYS A 59 11.34 -5.65 -12.27
N ASP A 60 11.64 -4.37 -12.50
CA ASP A 60 12.80 -3.86 -13.25
C ASP A 60 12.88 -4.35 -14.71
N ALA A 61 11.80 -4.92 -15.24
CA ALA A 61 11.74 -5.36 -16.63
C ALA A 61 11.79 -4.15 -17.57
N ALA A 62 12.65 -4.22 -18.60
CA ALA A 62 12.64 -3.23 -19.67
C ALA A 62 11.33 -3.33 -20.45
N LEU A 63 10.66 -2.19 -20.61
CA LEU A 63 9.40 -2.07 -21.33
C LEU A 63 9.71 -1.76 -22.78
N THR A 64 9.07 -2.50 -23.67
CA THR A 64 9.19 -2.27 -25.11
C THR A 64 7.80 -2.13 -25.69
N ALA A 65 7.64 -1.27 -26.70
CA ALA A 65 6.35 -1.04 -27.33
C ALA A 65 5.71 -2.34 -27.88
N ASP A 66 6.53 -3.34 -28.22
CA ASP A 66 6.07 -4.63 -28.75
C ASP A 66 5.66 -5.64 -27.64
N ARG A 67 6.21 -5.51 -26.43
CA ARG A 67 5.97 -6.45 -25.32
C ARG A 67 4.97 -5.93 -24.30
N ASP A 68 4.92 -4.60 -24.14
CA ASP A 68 4.11 -3.90 -23.15
C ASP A 68 3.39 -2.72 -23.82
N PRO A 69 2.53 -2.97 -24.83
CA PRO A 69 1.72 -1.91 -25.46
C PRO A 69 0.76 -1.25 -24.46
N ASP A 70 0.43 -2.00 -23.40
CA ASP A 70 -0.42 -1.61 -22.27
C ASP A 70 0.43 -1.34 -21.01
N ALA A 71 1.70 -0.91 -21.15
CA ALA A 71 2.47 -0.44 -20.00
C ALA A 71 1.68 0.68 -19.31
N SER A 72 1.10 0.34 -18.18
CA SER A 72 0.18 1.22 -17.46
C SER A 72 0.95 2.12 -16.53
N VAL A 73 0.50 3.37 -16.47
CA VAL A 73 0.88 4.27 -15.41
C VAL A 73 -0.02 3.97 -14.22
N TRP A 74 0.56 3.42 -13.15
CA TRP A 74 -0.15 3.10 -11.93
C TRP A 74 0.03 4.23 -10.91
N ASP A 75 -1.03 4.58 -10.20
CA ASP A 75 -0.98 5.61 -9.15
C ASP A 75 -0.56 4.95 -7.83
N ALA A 76 0.65 5.29 -7.34
CA ALA A 76 1.13 4.82 -6.05
C ALA A 76 0.43 5.47 -4.85
N GLY A 77 -0.41 6.47 -5.08
CA GLY A 77 -1.33 7.06 -4.10
C GLY A 77 -2.79 6.98 -4.56
N GLU A 78 -3.71 7.50 -3.72
CA GLU A 78 -5.14 7.52 -4.03
C GLU A 78 -5.54 8.73 -4.92
N ARG A 79 -4.59 9.59 -5.34
CA ARG A 79 -4.88 10.78 -6.15
C ARG A 79 -3.82 11.12 -7.21
N HIS A 80 -4.32 11.10 -8.45
CA HIS A 80 -3.96 11.65 -9.77
C HIS A 80 -2.99 12.86 -9.92
N SER A 81 -2.20 13.25 -8.93
CA SER A 81 -1.05 14.11 -9.18
C SER A 81 -0.02 13.25 -9.90
N GLY A 82 0.42 13.63 -11.10
CA GLY A 82 1.38 12.83 -11.88
C GLY A 82 2.73 12.59 -11.18
N ALA A 83 2.93 13.17 -10.00
CA ALA A 83 4.02 12.88 -9.09
C ALA A 83 3.92 11.50 -8.41
N GLU A 84 2.74 10.89 -8.27
CA GLU A 84 2.58 9.57 -7.62
C GLU A 84 2.49 8.40 -8.61
N MET A 85 2.34 8.75 -9.88
CA MET A 85 2.30 7.82 -10.99
C MET A 85 3.65 7.10 -11.17
N VAL A 86 3.64 5.79 -11.42
CA VAL A 86 4.80 4.93 -11.74
C VAL A 86 4.50 4.06 -12.94
N THR A 87 5.54 3.73 -13.69
CA THR A 87 5.43 2.83 -14.82
C THR A 87 5.49 1.37 -14.35
N VAL A 88 4.51 0.56 -14.75
CA VAL A 88 4.49 -0.88 -14.49
C VAL A 88 4.29 -1.67 -15.79
N CYS A 89 4.89 -2.87 -15.88
CA CYS A 89 4.60 -3.79 -16.98
C CYS A 89 3.17 -4.34 -16.87
N ALA A 90 2.63 -4.86 -17.97
CA ALA A 90 1.26 -5.38 -18.02
C ALA A 90 0.98 -6.45 -16.94
N ASP A 91 1.94 -7.34 -16.68
CA ASP A 91 1.82 -8.37 -15.64
C ASP A 91 1.69 -7.76 -14.23
N CYS A 92 2.44 -6.69 -13.94
CA CYS A 92 2.38 -6.00 -12.65
C CYS A 92 1.12 -5.15 -12.53
N ALA A 93 0.68 -4.51 -13.61
CA ALA A 93 -0.57 -3.77 -13.67
C ALA A 93 -1.77 -4.70 -13.42
N ALA A 94 -1.84 -5.84 -14.11
CA ALA A 94 -2.91 -6.82 -13.95
C ALA A 94 -3.03 -7.29 -12.49
N LEU A 95 -1.90 -7.51 -11.81
CA LEU A 95 -1.88 -7.87 -10.39
C LEU A 95 -2.50 -6.78 -9.50
N LEU A 96 -2.18 -5.51 -9.77
CA LEU A 96 -2.67 -4.36 -9.01
C LEU A 96 -4.17 -4.12 -9.24
N ASP A 97 -4.65 -4.37 -10.46
CA ASP A 97 -6.05 -4.32 -10.87
C ASP A 97 -6.89 -5.48 -10.31
N GLY A 98 -6.27 -6.36 -9.52
CA GLY A 98 -6.95 -7.46 -8.84
C GLY A 98 -7.09 -8.72 -9.67
N ALA A 99 -6.33 -8.86 -10.77
CA ALA A 99 -6.21 -10.14 -11.43
C ALA A 99 -5.59 -11.17 -10.48
N THR A 100 -6.15 -12.37 -10.48
CA THR A 100 -5.65 -13.48 -9.68
C THR A 100 -4.20 -13.79 -10.10
N PRO A 101 -3.26 -13.90 -9.15
CA PRO A 101 -1.88 -14.26 -9.49
C PRO A 101 -1.81 -15.65 -10.13
N ALA A 102 -0.99 -15.80 -11.17
CA ALA A 102 -0.83 -17.06 -11.89
C ALA A 102 -0.38 -18.26 -11.02
N TRP A 103 0.25 -18.01 -9.86
CA TRP A 103 0.62 -19.08 -8.92
C TRP A 103 -0.61 -19.74 -8.28
N ARG A 104 -1.75 -19.05 -8.18
CA ARG A 104 -2.96 -19.56 -7.55
C ARG A 104 -3.63 -20.63 -8.40
N ASP A 105 -3.75 -20.37 -9.70
CA ASP A 105 -4.24 -21.37 -10.65
C ASP A 105 -3.32 -22.60 -10.69
N ARG A 106 -2.00 -22.37 -10.59
CA ARG A 106 -1.03 -23.46 -10.46
C ARG A 106 -1.19 -24.24 -9.16
N LEU A 107 -1.48 -23.58 -8.04
CA LEU A 107 -1.66 -24.24 -6.76
C LEU A 107 -2.87 -25.18 -6.78
N ALA A 108 -3.96 -24.76 -7.43
CA ALA A 108 -5.13 -25.61 -7.62
C ALA A 108 -4.85 -26.82 -8.54
N ALA A 109 -3.98 -26.65 -9.56
CA ALA A 109 -3.65 -27.72 -10.51
C ALA A 109 -2.55 -28.67 -10.01
N ASP A 110 -1.53 -28.14 -9.35
CA ASP A 110 -0.36 -28.82 -8.81
C ASP A 110 0.08 -28.08 -7.53
N PRO A 111 -0.34 -28.57 -6.35
CA PRO A 111 -0.05 -27.92 -5.07
C PRO A 111 1.45 -27.72 -4.81
N ALA A 112 2.30 -28.63 -5.28
CA ALA A 112 3.75 -28.51 -5.14
C ALA A 112 4.30 -27.40 -6.03
N ALA A 113 3.99 -27.41 -7.32
CA ALA A 113 4.48 -26.40 -8.26
C ALA A 113 3.89 -25.00 -7.98
N GLY A 114 2.60 -24.93 -7.66
CA GLY A 114 1.94 -23.68 -7.27
C GLY A 114 2.44 -23.15 -5.93
N GLY A 115 2.67 -24.02 -4.96
CA GLY A 115 3.26 -23.69 -3.67
C GLY A 115 4.65 -23.10 -3.81
N MET A 116 5.51 -23.75 -4.60
CA MET A 116 6.85 -23.23 -4.92
C MET A 116 6.80 -21.89 -5.67
N ALA A 117 5.83 -21.73 -6.58
CA ALA A 117 5.64 -20.46 -7.30
C ALA A 117 5.20 -19.34 -6.35
N PHE A 118 4.29 -19.62 -5.42
CA PHE A 118 3.86 -18.70 -4.37
C PHE A 118 5.05 -18.26 -3.52
N LEU A 119 5.82 -19.21 -2.98
CA LEU A 119 6.98 -18.92 -2.12
C LEU A 119 7.99 -18.03 -2.81
N ARG A 120 8.39 -18.37 -4.03
CA ARG A 120 9.30 -17.53 -4.82
C ARG A 120 8.75 -16.14 -5.06
N THR A 121 7.45 -16.03 -5.31
CA THR A 121 6.82 -14.73 -5.59
C THR A 121 6.82 -13.85 -4.33
N VAL A 122 6.35 -14.37 -3.19
CA VAL A 122 6.27 -13.60 -1.95
C VAL A 122 7.65 -13.24 -1.42
N THR A 123 8.56 -14.21 -1.30
CA THR A 123 9.92 -13.97 -0.78
C THR A 123 10.72 -13.01 -1.66
N LYS A 124 10.67 -13.16 -2.98
CA LYS A 124 11.37 -12.26 -3.91
C LYS A 124 10.82 -10.84 -3.82
N THR A 125 9.49 -10.70 -3.82
CA THR A 125 8.85 -9.39 -3.78
C THR A 125 9.14 -8.71 -2.45
N GLN A 126 8.88 -9.37 -1.33
CA GLN A 126 9.14 -8.82 0.00
C GLN A 126 10.62 -8.48 0.22
N GLY A 127 11.55 -9.32 -0.24
CA GLY A 127 12.97 -9.01 -0.18
C GLY A 127 13.35 -7.73 -0.94
N SER A 128 12.72 -7.48 -2.09
CA SER A 128 12.88 -6.20 -2.82
C SER A 128 12.32 -5.02 -2.03
N VAL A 129 11.12 -5.17 -1.46
CA VAL A 129 10.47 -4.11 -0.66
C VAL A 129 11.29 -3.76 0.58
N VAL A 130 11.86 -4.75 1.27
CA VAL A 130 12.77 -4.52 2.40
C VAL A 130 13.93 -3.63 1.99
N ALA A 131 14.57 -3.92 0.85
CA ALA A 131 15.70 -3.13 0.37
C ALA A 131 15.28 -1.70 0.00
N ASP A 132 14.14 -1.52 -0.69
CA ASP A 132 13.63 -0.20 -1.07
C ASP A 132 13.26 0.63 0.17
N VAL A 133 12.57 0.04 1.15
CA VAL A 133 12.18 0.71 2.42
C VAL A 133 13.41 1.07 3.25
N ALA A 134 14.41 0.20 3.34
CA ALA A 134 15.64 0.49 4.06
C ALA A 134 16.46 1.61 3.40
N ALA A 135 16.53 1.63 2.07
CA ALA A 135 17.17 2.71 1.31
C ALA A 135 16.46 4.05 1.56
N LEU A 136 15.13 4.06 1.43
CA LEU A 136 14.30 5.24 1.70
C LEU A 136 14.46 5.76 3.13
N ALA A 137 14.46 4.88 4.13
CA ALA A 137 14.69 5.25 5.52
C ALA A 137 16.06 5.91 5.71
N THR A 138 17.09 5.35 5.08
CA THR A 138 18.46 5.91 5.13
C THR A 138 18.50 7.31 4.54
N GLU A 139 17.93 7.51 3.34
CA GLU A 139 17.84 8.82 2.67
C GLU A 139 17.11 9.85 3.56
N THR A 140 16.01 9.44 4.18
CA THR A 140 15.20 10.31 5.04
C THR A 140 15.98 10.75 6.27
N THR A 141 16.70 9.84 6.93
CA THR A 141 17.51 10.19 8.11
C THR A 141 18.73 11.06 7.79
N GLY A 142 19.13 11.13 6.51
CA GLY A 142 20.21 12.00 6.02
C GLY A 142 19.81 13.46 5.80
N GLY A 143 18.50 13.77 5.84
CA GLY A 143 17.93 15.10 5.62
C GLY A 143 17.62 15.42 4.16
N LEU A 144 16.56 16.19 3.92
CA LEU A 144 15.99 16.44 2.58
C LEU A 144 16.29 17.85 2.03
N ASP A 145 17.49 18.37 2.24
CA ASP A 145 17.85 19.74 1.82
C ASP A 145 18.24 19.84 0.35
N ASP A 146 18.85 18.79 -0.20
CA ASP A 146 19.36 18.74 -1.57
C ASP A 146 18.28 18.28 -2.58
N ALA A 147 18.31 18.84 -3.79
CA ALA A 147 17.29 18.56 -4.81
C ALA A 147 17.37 17.13 -5.37
N ASP A 148 18.57 16.54 -5.44
CA ASP A 148 18.77 15.16 -5.87
C ASP A 148 18.32 14.20 -4.77
N VAL A 149 18.62 14.49 -3.50
CA VAL A 149 18.11 13.69 -2.36
C VAL A 149 16.58 13.73 -2.29
N ARG A 150 15.95 14.89 -2.55
CA ARG A 150 14.48 14.97 -2.66
C ARG A 150 13.92 14.17 -3.83
N ARG A 151 14.67 14.02 -4.92
CA ARG A 151 14.25 13.19 -6.05
C ARG A 151 14.33 11.72 -5.65
N GLU A 152 15.46 11.30 -5.08
CA GLU A 152 15.71 9.95 -4.57
C GLU A 152 14.63 9.54 -3.57
N TYR A 153 14.32 10.40 -2.58
CA TYR A 153 13.23 10.14 -1.63
C TYR A 153 11.90 9.86 -2.32
N ARG A 154 11.50 10.70 -3.29
CA ARG A 154 10.23 10.52 -4.00
C ARG A 154 10.22 9.21 -4.81
N ASP A 155 11.34 8.87 -5.45
CA ASP A 155 11.49 7.61 -6.19
C ASP A 155 11.47 6.39 -5.26
N GLY A 156 12.20 6.46 -4.15
CA GLY A 156 12.23 5.43 -3.10
C GLY A 156 10.85 5.22 -2.49
N ARG A 157 10.16 6.29 -2.09
CA ARG A 157 8.80 6.23 -1.55
C ARG A 157 7.84 5.56 -2.53
N ARG A 158 7.84 5.98 -3.80
CA ARG A 158 6.98 5.38 -4.83
C ARG A 158 7.25 3.89 -4.99
N ARG A 159 8.52 3.48 -5.05
CA ARG A 159 8.93 2.06 -5.12
C ARG A 159 8.45 1.28 -3.90
N SER A 160 8.69 1.79 -2.70
CA SER A 160 8.25 1.17 -1.45
C SER A 160 6.73 1.02 -1.39
N ALA A 161 5.97 2.06 -1.71
CA ALA A 161 4.50 2.04 -1.69
C ALA A 161 3.93 1.04 -2.71
N LEU A 162 4.44 1.05 -3.95
CA LEU A 162 4.08 0.08 -4.98
C LEU A 162 4.38 -1.34 -4.54
N GLY A 163 5.60 -1.59 -4.07
CA GLY A 163 6.03 -2.91 -3.61
C GLY A 163 5.17 -3.43 -2.46
N LEU A 164 4.84 -2.59 -1.48
CA LEU A 164 3.90 -2.93 -0.41
C LEU A 164 2.52 -3.28 -0.97
N ALA A 165 1.98 -2.50 -1.92
CA ALA A 165 0.68 -2.79 -2.53
C ALA A 165 0.68 -4.11 -3.31
N VAL A 166 1.77 -4.44 -4.01
CA VAL A 166 1.94 -5.73 -4.70
C VAL A 166 1.94 -6.89 -3.71
N VAL A 167 2.68 -6.77 -2.60
CA VAL A 167 2.70 -7.79 -1.54
C VAL A 167 1.31 -7.98 -0.94
N ASP A 168 0.55 -6.92 -0.68
CA ASP A 168 -0.83 -7.04 -0.20
C ASP A 168 -1.71 -7.84 -1.14
N ARG A 169 -1.59 -7.61 -2.45
CA ARG A 169 -2.36 -8.35 -3.43
C ARG A 169 -1.98 -9.82 -3.42
N HIS A 170 -0.70 -10.15 -3.24
CA HIS A 170 -0.27 -11.52 -3.07
C HIS A 170 -0.81 -12.17 -1.78
N LEU A 171 -0.78 -11.45 -0.66
CA LEU A 171 -1.31 -11.93 0.62
C LEU A 171 -2.84 -12.08 0.57
N ALA A 172 -3.56 -11.11 0.00
CA ALA A 172 -5.01 -11.19 -0.21
C ALA A 172 -5.39 -12.33 -1.16
N ALA A 173 -4.60 -12.56 -2.21
CA ALA A 173 -4.74 -13.74 -3.05
C ALA A 173 -4.39 -15.06 -2.33
N ALA A 174 -3.69 -14.99 -1.20
CA ALA A 174 -3.50 -16.12 -0.30
C ALA A 174 -4.58 -16.20 0.80
N GLY A 175 -5.64 -15.39 0.71
CA GLY A 175 -6.74 -15.40 1.69
C GLY A 175 -6.50 -14.54 2.93
N VAL A 176 -5.40 -13.79 3.00
CA VAL A 176 -5.16 -12.85 4.09
C VAL A 176 -6.09 -11.65 3.97
N GLU A 177 -6.93 -11.42 4.98
CA GLU A 177 -7.76 -10.22 5.02
C GLU A 177 -6.91 -8.95 5.16
N ARG A 178 -7.28 -7.88 4.43
CA ARG A 178 -6.55 -6.60 4.44
C ARG A 178 -6.53 -5.95 5.83
N SER A 179 -7.57 -6.16 6.64
CA SER A 179 -7.64 -5.73 8.05
C SER A 179 -6.49 -6.29 8.89
N ALA A 180 -6.06 -7.53 8.64
CA ALA A 180 -4.94 -8.15 9.34
C ALA A 180 -3.56 -7.56 8.95
N LEU A 181 -3.52 -6.64 7.98
CA LEU A 181 -2.33 -5.94 7.53
C LEU A 181 -2.30 -4.46 7.96
N ASP A 182 -3.30 -3.99 8.70
CA ASP A 182 -3.37 -2.64 9.22
C ASP A 182 -2.30 -2.43 10.32
N PRO A 183 -1.39 -1.46 10.17
CA PRO A 183 -0.41 -1.13 11.21
C PRO A 183 -1.03 -0.75 12.56
N LEU A 184 -2.27 -0.25 12.56
CA LEU A 184 -2.94 0.26 13.77
C LEU A 184 -3.77 -0.81 14.50
N ASP A 185 -4.06 -1.95 13.85
CA ASP A 185 -4.96 -2.99 14.35
C ASP A 185 -4.38 -4.41 14.20
N PHE A 186 -3.05 -4.53 14.21
CA PHE A 186 -2.37 -5.82 14.10
C PHE A 186 -2.50 -6.64 15.39
N ASP A 187 -3.48 -7.54 15.42
CA ASP A 187 -3.60 -8.60 16.41
C ASP A 187 -2.97 -9.89 15.88
N SER A 188 -1.81 -10.28 16.43
CA SER A 188 -1.11 -11.50 16.05
C SER A 188 -1.95 -12.77 16.29
N SER A 189 -2.94 -12.73 17.19
CA SER A 189 -3.81 -13.88 17.49
C SER A 189 -4.94 -14.06 16.46
N ALA A 190 -5.34 -13.00 15.74
CA ALA A 190 -6.31 -13.08 14.65
C ALA A 190 -5.71 -13.75 13.40
N VAL A 191 -4.39 -13.68 13.24
CA VAL A 191 -3.64 -14.25 12.10
C VAL A 191 -3.65 -15.78 12.12
N GLU A 192 -3.69 -16.41 13.29
CA GLU A 192 -3.65 -17.88 13.43
C GLU A 192 -4.90 -18.60 12.90
N HIS A 193 -6.01 -17.89 12.62
CA HIS A 193 -7.27 -18.49 12.12
C HIS A 193 -7.63 -18.16 10.68
N LEU A 194 -6.94 -17.21 10.03
CA LEU A 194 -7.36 -16.68 8.72
C LEU A 194 -6.72 -17.40 7.52
N VAL A 195 -5.63 -18.12 7.72
CA VAL A 195 -4.87 -18.75 6.62
C VAL A 195 -5.46 -20.10 6.17
N SER A 196 -6.24 -20.76 7.02
CA SER A 196 -6.64 -22.15 6.81
C SER A 196 -7.70 -22.40 5.73
N GLU A 197 -8.52 -21.43 5.34
CA GLU A 197 -9.75 -21.75 4.59
C GLU A 197 -9.65 -21.67 3.06
N LEU A 198 -8.80 -20.79 2.50
CA LEU A 198 -8.93 -20.45 1.07
C LEU A 198 -7.86 -21.05 0.14
N VAL A 199 -6.65 -21.33 0.65
CA VAL A 199 -5.51 -21.76 -0.18
C VAL A 199 -5.32 -23.29 -0.15
N LEU A 200 -5.72 -23.94 0.93
CA LEU A 200 -5.36 -25.34 1.20
C LEU A 200 -6.56 -26.27 1.38
N ALA A 201 -7.77 -25.74 1.59
CA ALA A 201 -8.99 -26.53 1.79
C ALA A 201 -9.36 -27.44 0.59
N ASN A 202 -8.79 -27.19 -0.60
CA ASN A 202 -9.01 -27.99 -1.81
C ASN A 202 -7.74 -28.71 -2.32
N THR A 203 -6.70 -28.81 -1.50
CA THR A 203 -5.45 -29.49 -1.88
C THR A 203 -5.22 -30.73 -1.02
N ASP A 204 -4.81 -31.85 -1.63
CA ASP A 204 -4.44 -33.10 -0.93
C ASP A 204 -3.09 -32.99 -0.20
N LEU A 205 -2.79 -31.83 0.38
CA LEU A 205 -1.57 -31.59 1.15
C LEU A 205 -1.72 -32.17 2.56
N GLY A 206 -0.69 -32.85 3.04
CA GLY A 206 -0.65 -33.33 4.42
C GLY A 206 -0.66 -32.17 5.43
N GLN A 207 -1.27 -32.37 6.59
CA GLN A 207 -1.35 -31.40 7.68
C GLN A 207 -0.01 -30.70 8.00
N PRO A 208 1.15 -31.39 8.05
CA PRO A 208 2.43 -30.72 8.31
C PRO A 208 2.85 -29.73 7.20
N THR A 209 2.43 -29.95 5.96
CA THR A 209 2.72 -29.03 4.85
C THR A 209 1.79 -27.82 4.92
N VAL A 210 0.53 -28.03 5.29
CA VAL A 210 -0.44 -26.96 5.53
C VAL A 210 0.04 -26.00 6.63
N GLU A 211 0.43 -26.54 7.79
CA GLU A 211 0.98 -25.76 8.90
C GLU A 211 2.24 -24.99 8.49
N ALA A 212 3.08 -25.56 7.61
CA ALA A 212 4.26 -24.88 7.10
C ALA A 212 3.91 -23.69 6.18
N PHE A 213 2.87 -23.80 5.35
CA PHE A 213 2.34 -22.66 4.58
C PHE A 213 1.79 -21.56 5.50
N GLU A 214 1.03 -21.95 6.52
CA GLU A 214 0.47 -21.01 7.50
C GLU A 214 1.57 -20.22 8.20
N ASN A 215 2.63 -20.89 8.64
CA ASN A 215 3.79 -20.23 9.25
C ASN A 215 4.46 -19.24 8.30
N VAL A 216 4.66 -19.61 7.02
CA VAL A 216 5.23 -18.69 6.03
C VAL A 216 4.34 -17.47 5.83
N LEU A 217 3.02 -17.66 5.74
CA LEU A 217 2.07 -16.57 5.55
C LEU A 217 2.04 -15.63 6.76
N THR A 218 2.00 -16.17 7.98
CA THR A 218 2.08 -15.39 9.22
C THR A 218 3.37 -14.55 9.28
N THR A 219 4.52 -15.15 8.97
CA THR A 219 5.80 -14.42 8.95
C THR A 219 5.84 -13.36 7.83
N ALA A 220 5.29 -13.67 6.65
CA ALA A 220 5.17 -12.71 5.56
C ALA A 220 4.27 -11.52 5.93
N MET A 221 3.17 -11.76 6.64
CA MET A 221 2.28 -10.71 7.16
C MET A 221 2.99 -9.86 8.21
N ALA A 222 3.70 -10.50 9.16
CA ALA A 222 4.48 -9.78 10.16
C ALA A 222 5.53 -8.87 9.50
N LEU A 223 6.26 -9.38 8.49
CA LEU A 223 7.20 -8.58 7.72
C LEU A 223 6.52 -7.40 7.01
N GLN A 224 5.39 -7.66 6.36
CA GLN A 224 4.62 -6.63 5.66
C GLN A 224 4.17 -5.51 6.61
N HIS A 225 3.72 -5.88 7.81
CA HIS A 225 3.37 -4.94 8.87
C HIS A 225 4.59 -4.10 9.30
N GLN A 226 5.75 -4.72 9.55
CA GLN A 226 6.98 -3.97 9.90
C GLN A 226 7.34 -2.94 8.83
N LEU A 227 7.31 -3.34 7.55
CA LEU A 227 7.68 -2.45 6.44
C LEU A 227 6.71 -1.29 6.26
N ARG A 228 5.41 -1.50 6.47
CA ARG A 228 4.42 -0.41 6.52
C ARG A 228 4.69 0.57 7.63
N THR A 229 4.97 0.05 8.83
CA THR A 229 5.27 0.88 9.98
C THR A 229 6.51 1.72 9.70
N VAL A 230 7.57 1.15 9.11
CA VAL A 230 8.74 1.93 8.70
C VAL A 230 8.37 3.03 7.69
N LEU A 231 7.57 2.72 6.66
CA LEU A 231 7.16 3.72 5.67
C LEU A 231 6.35 4.87 6.32
N ASP A 232 5.40 4.56 7.22
CA ASP A 232 4.62 5.58 7.94
C ASP A 232 5.52 6.45 8.85
N LEU A 233 6.50 5.84 9.53
CA LEU A 233 7.48 6.57 10.34
C LEU A 233 8.38 7.48 9.49
N VAL A 234 8.81 7.00 8.33
CA VAL A 234 9.56 7.79 7.35
C VAL A 234 8.74 8.98 6.83
N GLU A 235 7.49 8.75 6.45
CA GLU A 235 6.58 9.82 6.03
C GLU A 235 6.28 10.82 7.16
N THR A 236 6.24 10.32 8.40
CA THR A 236 6.13 11.15 9.60
C THR A 236 7.37 12.03 9.78
N ALA A 237 8.58 11.49 9.62
CA ALA A 237 9.82 12.26 9.69
C ALA A 237 9.84 13.42 8.69
N VAL A 238 9.36 13.19 7.47
CA VAL A 238 9.26 14.26 6.46
C VAL A 238 8.21 15.31 6.81
N SER A 239 7.05 14.88 7.31
CA SER A 239 5.98 15.79 7.74
C SER A 239 6.41 16.68 8.90
N VAL A 240 7.19 16.10 9.80
CA VAL A 240 7.80 16.76 10.95
C VAL A 240 8.79 17.87 10.55
N GLU A 241 9.47 17.74 9.41
CA GLU A 241 10.30 18.80 8.83
C GLU A 241 9.49 19.92 8.13
N GLY A 242 8.15 19.89 8.25
CA GLY A 242 7.26 20.86 7.63
C GLY A 242 7.13 20.65 6.12
N ARG A 243 7.30 19.41 5.64
CA ARG A 243 7.20 19.04 4.22
C ARG A 243 6.11 18.00 3.99
N CYS A 244 5.40 18.09 2.88
CA CYS A 244 4.49 17.03 2.47
C CYS A 244 5.28 15.75 2.17
N HIS A 245 4.94 14.63 2.81
CA HIS A 245 5.57 13.33 2.58
C HIS A 245 5.44 12.79 1.14
N VAL A 246 4.55 13.37 0.33
CA VAL A 246 4.35 12.98 -1.08
C VAL A 246 5.13 13.88 -2.03
N CYS A 247 4.80 15.18 -2.06
CA CYS A 247 5.35 16.10 -3.03
C CYS A 247 6.57 16.89 -2.52
N LEU A 248 6.87 16.82 -1.21
CA LEU A 248 7.92 17.56 -0.51
C LEU A 248 7.75 19.10 -0.49
N GLU A 249 6.60 19.59 -0.95
CA GLU A 249 6.23 20.99 -0.79
C GLU A 249 6.04 21.32 0.69
N SER A 250 6.36 22.55 1.07
CA SER A 250 6.19 23.00 2.44
C SER A 250 4.72 22.93 2.85
N ILE A 251 4.47 22.37 4.03
CA ILE A 251 3.15 22.31 4.65
C ILE A 251 3.18 23.08 5.95
N LEU A 252 2.04 23.68 6.32
CA LEU A 252 1.84 24.24 7.64
C LEU A 252 1.28 23.14 8.55
N ASP A 253 1.72 23.12 9.80
CA ASP A 253 1.42 22.05 10.75
C ASP A 253 -0.08 21.67 10.78
N GLY A 254 -0.37 20.41 10.43
CA GLY A 254 -1.69 19.79 10.56
C GLY A 254 -2.65 20.02 9.39
N ASP A 255 -2.34 20.91 8.45
CA ASP A 255 -3.18 21.13 7.27
C ASP A 255 -2.81 20.14 6.13
N PRO A 256 -3.78 19.71 5.31
CA PRO A 256 -3.49 18.99 4.08
C PRO A 256 -2.58 19.79 3.16
N CYS A 257 -1.70 19.11 2.43
CA CYS A 257 -0.79 19.77 1.51
C CYS A 257 -1.56 20.56 0.46
N PRO A 258 -1.29 21.87 0.26
CA PRO A 258 -2.01 22.67 -0.72
C PRO A 258 -1.72 22.26 -2.17
N ALA A 259 -0.61 21.55 -2.42
CA ALA A 259 -0.19 21.13 -3.76
C ALA A 259 -0.85 19.81 -4.20
N CYS A 260 -0.85 18.78 -3.34
CA CYS A 260 -1.40 17.46 -3.68
C CYS A 260 -2.67 17.08 -2.89
N GLY A 261 -3.01 17.82 -1.83
CA GLY A 261 -4.19 17.57 -0.99
C GLY A 261 -4.01 16.44 0.03
N GLU A 262 -2.82 15.87 0.14
CA GLU A 262 -2.52 14.78 1.08
C GLU A 262 -2.44 15.28 2.52
N PRO A 263 -3.01 14.56 3.50
CA PRO A 263 -2.94 14.96 4.90
C PRO A 263 -1.49 14.94 5.40
N ALA A 264 -1.16 15.89 6.27
CA ALA A 264 0.08 15.84 7.03
C ALA A 264 0.09 14.59 7.93
N ARG A 265 1.23 13.91 8.05
CA ARG A 265 1.37 12.83 9.03
C ARG A 265 1.47 13.43 10.44
N THR A 266 0.74 12.84 11.38
CA THR A 266 0.67 13.35 12.74
C THR A 266 1.94 13.04 13.52
N ALA A 267 2.62 14.10 13.97
CA ALA A 267 3.84 14.01 14.76
C ALA A 267 3.62 13.96 16.28
N GLU A 268 2.37 14.01 16.76
CA GLU A 268 2.05 14.22 18.17
C GLU A 268 2.67 13.18 19.11
N ARG A 269 2.70 11.92 18.68
CA ARG A 269 3.33 10.82 19.43
C ARG A 269 4.83 11.03 19.66
N TRP A 270 5.49 11.79 18.80
CA TRP A 270 6.93 12.05 18.82
C TRP A 270 7.27 13.37 19.50
N ARG A 271 6.29 14.06 20.10
CA ARG A 271 6.55 15.22 20.93
C ARG A 271 6.79 14.78 22.38
N ASP A 272 7.82 15.34 22.98
CA ASP A 272 8.14 15.12 24.39
C ASP A 272 7.18 15.88 25.32
N ALA A 273 7.41 15.78 26.63
CA ALA A 273 6.59 16.46 27.63
C ALA A 273 6.63 18.01 27.54
N THR A 274 7.61 18.57 26.83
CA THR A 274 7.74 20.02 26.59
C THR A 274 7.05 20.46 25.29
N GLY A 275 6.58 19.50 24.49
CA GLY A 275 6.02 19.74 23.15
C GLY A 275 7.09 19.87 22.07
N GLU A 276 8.37 19.69 22.42
CA GLU A 276 9.47 19.61 21.45
C GLU A 276 9.48 18.24 20.79
N LEU A 277 9.87 18.19 19.54
CA LEU A 277 9.93 16.98 18.76
C LEU A 277 11.17 16.15 19.13
N ASP A 278 10.95 14.91 19.54
CA ASP A 278 12.00 13.92 19.77
C ASP A 278 12.32 13.13 18.47
N THR A 279 13.13 13.75 17.62
CA THR A 279 13.64 13.10 16.39
C THR A 279 14.50 11.88 16.67
N ALA A 280 15.21 11.86 17.81
CA ALA A 280 16.07 10.74 18.17
C ALA A 280 15.25 9.49 18.48
N ASP A 281 14.11 9.64 19.15
CA ASP A 281 13.18 8.55 19.40
C ASP A 281 12.48 8.06 18.12
N LEU A 282 12.11 8.98 17.21
CA LEU A 282 11.56 8.61 15.90
C LEU A 282 12.55 7.77 15.06
N TYR A 283 13.80 8.22 14.95
CA TYR A 283 14.83 7.49 14.19
C TYR A 283 15.22 6.17 14.84
N ARG A 284 15.19 6.10 16.18
CA ARG A 284 15.36 4.83 16.91
C ARG A 284 14.22 3.86 16.60
N ALA A 285 12.98 4.35 16.52
CA ALA A 285 11.84 3.52 16.12
C ALA A 285 11.98 2.99 14.69
N ILE A 286 12.35 3.84 13.72
CA ILE A 286 12.63 3.42 12.34
C ILE A 286 13.68 2.30 12.32
N THR A 287 14.80 2.51 13.01
CA THR A 287 15.91 1.53 13.06
C THR A 287 15.46 0.22 13.71
N SER A 288 14.74 0.28 14.83
CA SER A 288 14.24 -0.91 15.53
C SER A 288 13.28 -1.74 14.67
N HIS A 289 12.40 -1.09 13.89
CA HIS A 289 11.52 -1.79 12.96
C HIS A 289 12.26 -2.37 11.76
N LEU A 290 13.31 -1.70 11.25
CA LEU A 290 14.17 -2.25 10.19
C LEU A 290 14.96 -3.48 10.67
N GLU A 291 15.50 -3.46 11.88
CA GLU A 291 16.16 -4.62 12.51
C GLU A 291 15.19 -5.80 12.63
N THR A 292 13.98 -5.54 13.14
CA THR A 292 12.92 -6.55 13.25
C THR A 292 12.53 -7.09 11.86
N ALA A 293 12.41 -6.23 10.85
CA ALA A 293 12.11 -6.65 9.47
C ALA A 293 13.24 -7.53 8.89
N SER A 294 14.50 -7.22 9.20
CA SER A 294 15.65 -8.03 8.78
C SER A 294 15.64 -9.42 9.42
N GLU A 295 15.38 -9.51 10.73
CA GLU A 295 15.23 -10.79 11.43
C GLU A 295 14.05 -11.60 10.86
N THR A 296 12.91 -10.94 10.64
CA THR A 296 11.70 -11.56 10.07
C THR A 296 11.95 -12.06 8.64
N THR A 297 12.72 -11.33 7.83
CA THR A 297 13.11 -11.75 6.48
C THR A 297 13.99 -13.01 6.50
N THR A 298 14.89 -13.12 7.48
CA THR A 298 15.70 -14.33 7.69
C THR A 298 14.80 -15.51 8.06
N GLN A 299 13.90 -15.32 9.03
CA GLN A 299 12.93 -16.34 9.43
C GLN A 299 12.04 -16.79 8.27
N LEU A 300 11.54 -15.84 7.46
CA LEU A 300 10.72 -16.13 6.29
C LEU A 300 11.48 -16.99 5.28
N THR A 301 12.77 -16.68 5.06
CA THR A 301 13.63 -17.42 4.13
C THR A 301 13.86 -18.85 4.63
N ASP A 302 14.14 -19.04 5.92
CA ASP A 302 14.33 -20.36 6.52
C ASP A 302 13.05 -21.21 6.46
N GLN A 303 11.90 -20.61 6.78
CA GLN A 303 10.60 -21.28 6.68
C GLN A 303 10.25 -21.63 5.23
N ALA A 304 10.50 -20.73 4.28
CA ALA A 304 10.28 -20.98 2.86
C ALA A 304 11.17 -22.11 2.33
N ALA A 305 12.42 -22.19 2.77
CA ALA A 305 13.32 -23.29 2.43
C ALA A 305 12.82 -24.62 3.00
N SER A 306 12.41 -24.63 4.28
CA SER A 306 11.86 -25.85 4.90
C SER A 306 10.57 -26.34 4.21
N LEU A 307 9.70 -25.41 3.81
CA LEU A 307 8.50 -25.76 3.05
C LEU A 307 8.84 -26.25 1.63
N ALA A 308 9.81 -25.63 0.97
CA ALA A 308 10.27 -26.08 -0.35
C ALA A 308 10.75 -27.54 -0.33
N ASP A 309 11.51 -27.93 0.70
CA ASP A 309 11.95 -29.32 0.88
C ASP A 309 10.76 -30.28 1.05
N ARG A 310 9.68 -29.85 1.72
CA ARG A 310 8.46 -30.66 1.89
C ARG A 310 7.65 -30.79 0.61
N LEU A 311 7.66 -29.77 -0.25
CA LEU A 311 6.94 -29.78 -1.54
C LEU A 311 7.70 -30.53 -2.64
N ALA A 312 9.01 -30.78 -2.46
CA ALA A 312 9.83 -31.51 -3.42
C ALA A 312 9.73 -33.05 -3.31
N VAL A 313 9.00 -33.56 -2.32
CA VAL A 313 8.75 -34.98 -2.04
C VAL A 313 7.42 -35.42 -2.64
#